data_AF-A0A7C1MV07-F1
#
_entry.id   AF-A0A7C1MV07-F1
#
_cell.length_a   1.000
_cell.length_b   1.000
_cell.length_c   1.000
_cell.angle_alpha   90.00
_cell.angle_beta   90.00
_cell.angle_gamma   90.00
#
_symmetry.space_group_name_H-M   'P 1'
#
loop_
_entity.id
_entity.type
_entity.pdbx_description
1 polymer ?
#
loop_
_entity_poly.entity_id
_entity_poly.type
_entity_poly.pdbx_seq_one_letter_code
_entity_poly.pdbx_strand_id
1 'polypeptide(L)'
;MKKTLYIKNMVCDRCIKVLNEELSRIPVKVLNIKLGEITVNLKAGDEEELARVINRNGFSIIEATPLKIVEQTKIVLIQLLEELPLVRNEKLSVFLSRKLNQDYSKVSKVFSVTEKITVEKYFIKLKIEKVKELIQLQQYNFTEISQLLDYSNSNHLSRQFKNETGMSLSTYKTQQANSRNALDQIV
;
A
#
# COMPACT_ATOMS: atom_id res chain seq x y z
N MET A 1 -18.79 -9.86 -21.82
CA MET A 1 -17.57 -9.27 -22.41
C MET A 1 -16.47 -9.29 -21.36
N LYS A 2 -15.25 -9.73 -21.72
CA LYS A 2 -14.09 -9.67 -20.83
C LYS A 2 -13.68 -8.21 -20.60
N LYS A 3 -13.64 -7.76 -19.35
CA LYS A 3 -13.26 -6.40 -18.96
C LYS A 3 -12.30 -6.46 -17.78
N THR A 4 -11.26 -5.63 -17.83
CA THR A 4 -10.29 -5.46 -16.74
C THR A 4 -10.56 -4.13 -16.05
N LEU A 5 -10.79 -4.19 -14.75
CA LEU A 5 -11.12 -3.06 -13.89
C LEU A 5 -9.98 -2.84 -12.90
N TYR A 6 -9.65 -1.57 -12.65
CA TYR A 6 -8.64 -1.18 -11.67
C TYR A 6 -9.32 -0.76 -10.39
N ILE A 7 -8.78 -1.18 -9.25
CA ILE A 7 -9.42 -1.06 -7.95
C ILE A 7 -8.55 -0.22 -7.02
N LYS A 8 -9.11 0.87 -6.53
CA LYS A 8 -8.52 1.71 -5.47
C LYS A 8 -8.66 1.04 -4.11
N ASN A 9 -7.67 1.26 -3.22
CA ASN A 9 -7.56 0.73 -1.86
C ASN A 9 -7.30 -0.79 -1.76
N MET A 10 -7.08 -1.48 -2.89
CA MET A 10 -6.80 -2.92 -2.91
C MET A 10 -5.28 -3.18 -2.83
N VAL A 11 -4.73 -3.08 -1.62
CA VAL A 11 -3.27 -2.98 -1.41
C VAL A 11 -2.61 -4.14 -0.67
N CYS A 12 -3.35 -5.17 -0.25
CA CYS A 12 -2.79 -6.37 0.37
C CYS A 12 -3.58 -7.64 0.02
N ASP A 13 -2.98 -8.82 0.23
CA ASP A 13 -3.59 -10.12 -0.13
C ASP A 13 -4.93 -10.38 0.56
N ARG A 14 -5.17 -9.78 1.73
CA ARG A 14 -6.48 -9.85 2.40
C ARG A 14 -7.57 -9.20 1.55
N CYS A 15 -7.26 -8.13 0.81
CA CYS A 15 -8.20 -7.49 -0.11
C CYS A 15 -8.62 -8.45 -1.24
N ILE A 16 -7.67 -9.24 -1.76
CA ILE A 16 -7.96 -10.29 -2.77
C ILE A 16 -8.92 -11.32 -2.20
N LYS A 17 -8.66 -11.82 -0.98
CA LYS A 17 -9.52 -12.83 -0.33
C LYS A 17 -10.95 -12.32 -0.13
N VAL A 18 -11.09 -11.11 0.42
CA VAL A 18 -12.40 -10.47 0.63
C VAL A 18 -13.16 -10.31 -0.67
N LEU A 19 -12.53 -9.78 -1.73
CA LEU A 19 -13.21 -9.61 -3.02
C LEU A 19 -13.52 -10.95 -3.69
N ASN A 20 -12.66 -11.97 -3.59
CA ASN A 20 -12.97 -13.30 -4.11
C ASN A 20 -14.21 -13.91 -3.45
N GLU A 21 -14.28 -13.85 -2.13
CA GLU A 21 -15.41 -14.35 -1.37
C GLU A 21 -16.70 -13.59 -1.71
N GLU A 22 -16.64 -12.27 -1.77
CA GLU A 22 -17.79 -11.41 -2.02
C GLU A 22 -18.30 -11.50 -3.47
N LEU A 23 -17.39 -11.58 -4.44
CA LEU A 23 -17.74 -11.71 -5.86
C LEU A 23 -18.22 -13.11 -6.23
N SER A 24 -17.88 -14.14 -5.44
CA SER A 24 -18.42 -15.50 -5.63
C SER A 24 -19.92 -15.60 -5.36
N ARG A 25 -20.49 -14.62 -4.64
CA ARG A 25 -21.90 -14.57 -4.23
C ARG A 25 -22.81 -13.89 -5.26
N ILE A 26 -22.25 -13.32 -6.33
CA ILE A 26 -23.00 -12.64 -7.39
C ILE A 26 -22.84 -13.38 -8.71
N PRO A 27 -23.76 -13.23 -9.68
CA PRO A 27 -23.70 -13.94 -10.96
C PRO A 27 -22.64 -13.41 -11.94
N VAL A 28 -21.53 -12.85 -11.43
CA VAL A 28 -20.42 -12.28 -12.21
C VAL A 28 -19.25 -13.25 -12.23
N LYS A 29 -18.82 -13.66 -13.43
CA LYS A 29 -17.69 -14.58 -13.58
C LYS A 29 -16.36 -13.82 -13.44
N VAL A 30 -15.68 -13.98 -12.31
CA VAL A 30 -14.30 -13.53 -12.10
C VAL A 30 -13.35 -14.45 -12.87
N LEU A 31 -12.50 -13.87 -13.71
CA LEU A 31 -11.50 -14.58 -14.50
C LEU A 31 -10.10 -14.50 -13.88
N ASN A 32 -9.77 -13.37 -13.27
CA ASN A 32 -8.50 -13.16 -12.58
C ASN A 32 -8.63 -12.04 -11.55
N ILE A 33 -7.88 -12.14 -10.45
CA ILE A 33 -7.77 -11.11 -9.43
C ILE A 33 -6.31 -10.96 -9.00
N LYS A 34 -5.83 -9.72 -8.94
CA LYS A 34 -4.51 -9.37 -8.43
C LYS A 34 -4.60 -8.03 -7.72
N LEU A 35 -3.59 -7.65 -6.95
CA LEU A 35 -3.60 -6.36 -6.24
C LEU A 35 -3.84 -5.20 -7.22
N GLY A 36 -4.86 -4.40 -6.92
CA GLY A 36 -5.29 -3.26 -7.71
C GLY A 36 -6.02 -3.57 -9.02
N GLU A 37 -6.29 -4.84 -9.37
CA GLU A 37 -6.94 -5.19 -10.65
C GLU A 37 -7.79 -6.46 -10.58
N ILE A 38 -9.00 -6.39 -11.14
CA ILE A 38 -9.88 -7.54 -11.35
C ILE A 38 -10.20 -7.68 -12.84
N THR A 39 -10.19 -8.90 -13.35
CA THR A 39 -10.66 -9.23 -14.70
C THR A 39 -11.91 -10.07 -14.58
N VAL A 40 -13.00 -9.58 -15.16
CA VAL A 40 -14.34 -10.17 -15.07
C VAL A 40 -14.94 -10.37 -16.46
N ASN A 41 -15.89 -11.31 -16.58
CA ASN A 41 -16.76 -11.41 -17.76
C ASN A 41 -18.13 -10.83 -17.42
N LEU A 42 -18.40 -9.62 -17.92
CA LEU A 42 -19.62 -8.87 -17.64
C LEU A 42 -20.72 -9.16 -18.66
N LYS A 43 -21.94 -9.36 -18.18
CA LYS A 43 -23.17 -9.27 -18.98
C LYS A 43 -23.80 -7.89 -18.78
N ALA A 44 -24.78 -7.54 -19.63
CA ALA A 44 -25.53 -6.30 -19.48
C ALA A 44 -26.29 -6.32 -18.13
N GLY A 45 -26.07 -5.31 -17.28
CA GLY A 45 -26.67 -5.20 -15.94
C GLY A 45 -25.73 -5.58 -14.78
N ASP A 46 -24.65 -6.31 -15.03
CA ASP A 46 -23.72 -6.77 -13.98
C ASP A 46 -22.88 -5.63 -13.35
N GLU A 47 -22.72 -4.51 -14.08
CA GLU A 47 -21.81 -3.43 -13.68
C GLU A 47 -22.24 -2.73 -12.38
N GLU A 48 -23.54 -2.50 -12.19
CA GLU A 48 -24.06 -1.84 -10.99
C GLU A 48 -23.91 -2.72 -9.75
N GLU A 49 -24.20 -4.02 -9.87
CA GLU A 49 -24.05 -4.97 -8.76
C GLU A 49 -22.58 -5.16 -8.40
N LEU A 50 -21.71 -5.28 -9.39
CA LEU A 50 -20.26 -5.35 -9.19
C LEU A 50 -19.72 -4.11 -8.46
N ALA A 51 -20.09 -2.91 -8.94
CA ALA A 51 -19.67 -1.66 -8.31
C ALA A 51 -20.18 -1.57 -6.86
N ARG A 52 -21.41 -2.01 -6.59
CA ARG A 52 -21.99 -2.04 -5.24
C ARG A 52 -21.21 -2.95 -4.30
N VAL A 53 -20.85 -4.16 -4.74
CA VAL A 53 -20.07 -5.12 -3.94
C VAL A 53 -18.65 -4.59 -3.66
N ILE A 54 -18.02 -3.96 -4.64
CA ILE A 54 -16.70 -3.36 -4.48
C ILE A 54 -16.77 -2.19 -3.47
N ASN A 55 -17.74 -1.30 -3.65
CA ASN A 55 -17.90 -0.10 -2.80
C ASN A 55 -18.27 -0.44 -1.35
N ARG A 56 -19.15 -1.41 -1.10
CA ARG A 56 -19.52 -1.80 0.28
C ARG A 56 -18.34 -2.36 1.07
N ASN A 57 -17.32 -2.86 0.38
CA ASN A 57 -16.11 -3.42 0.98
C ASN A 57 -14.96 -2.39 1.09
N GLY A 58 -15.24 -1.10 0.87
CA GLY A 58 -14.25 -0.01 1.03
C GLY A 58 -13.33 0.20 -0.18
N PHE A 59 -13.61 -0.47 -1.30
CA PHE A 59 -12.86 -0.33 -2.55
C PHE A 59 -13.60 0.57 -3.55
N SER A 60 -12.96 0.96 -4.64
CA SER A 60 -13.64 1.68 -5.72
C SER A 60 -13.03 1.36 -7.07
N ILE A 61 -13.85 1.28 -8.12
CA ILE A 61 -13.37 1.13 -9.50
C ILE A 61 -12.82 2.47 -9.99
N ILE A 62 -11.63 2.46 -10.60
CA ILE A 62 -10.99 3.64 -11.17
C ILE A 62 -10.71 3.48 -12.67
N GLU A 63 -11.03 4.52 -13.44
CA GLU A 63 -10.80 4.55 -14.89
C GLU A 63 -9.67 5.50 -15.29
N ALA A 64 -9.48 6.58 -14.54
CA ALA A 64 -8.51 7.63 -14.84
C ALA A 64 -7.07 7.10 -14.70
N THR A 65 -6.29 7.24 -15.78
CA THR A 65 -4.87 6.85 -15.84
C THR A 65 -4.02 7.39 -14.67
N PRO A 66 -4.18 8.65 -14.22
CA PRO A 66 -3.44 9.15 -13.05
C PRO A 66 -3.68 8.34 -11.78
N LEU A 67 -4.92 7.94 -11.50
CA LEU A 67 -5.26 7.14 -10.33
C LEU A 67 -4.66 5.73 -10.41
N LYS A 68 -4.60 5.15 -11.61
CA LYS A 68 -3.96 3.83 -11.82
C LYS A 68 -2.48 3.86 -11.46
N ILE A 69 -1.75 4.89 -11.91
CA ILE A 69 -0.33 5.06 -11.59
C ILE A 69 -0.12 5.17 -10.08
N VAL A 70 -0.98 5.94 -9.40
CA VAL A 70 -0.92 6.13 -7.95
C VAL A 70 -1.12 4.82 -7.21
N GLU A 71 -2.21 4.10 -7.48
CA GLU A 71 -2.52 2.85 -6.78
C GLU A 71 -1.47 1.76 -7.06
N GLN A 72 -0.96 1.65 -8.29
CA GLN A 72 0.15 0.76 -8.60
C GLN A 72 1.43 1.12 -7.83
N THR A 73 1.72 2.43 -7.69
CA THR A 73 2.87 2.90 -6.91
C THR A 73 2.73 2.50 -5.44
N LYS A 74 1.53 2.67 -4.84
CA LYS A 74 1.25 2.26 -3.46
C LYS A 74 1.47 0.77 -3.26
N ILE A 75 0.91 -0.07 -4.14
CA ILE A 75 1.07 -1.53 -4.11
C ILE A 75 2.55 -1.92 -4.16
N VAL A 76 3.31 -1.37 -5.11
CA VAL A 76 4.74 -1.69 -5.26
C VAL A 76 5.54 -1.31 -4.00
N LEU A 77 5.23 -0.18 -3.36
CA LEU A 77 5.91 0.25 -2.13
C LEU A 77 5.52 -0.59 -0.91
N ILE A 78 4.27 -1.05 -0.84
CA ILE A 78 3.80 -1.95 0.22
C ILE A 78 4.49 -3.31 0.08
N GLN A 79 4.50 -3.88 -1.12
CA GLN A 79 5.19 -5.14 -1.42
C GLN A 79 6.69 -5.07 -1.11
N LEU A 80 7.32 -3.91 -1.35
CA LEU A 80 8.72 -3.70 -1.01
C LEU A 80 8.99 -3.83 0.51
N LEU A 81 7.98 -3.70 1.37
CA LEU A 81 8.09 -3.82 2.84
C LEU A 81 7.55 -5.13 3.41
N GLU A 82 7.05 -6.05 2.55
CA GLU A 82 6.54 -7.35 2.99
C GLU A 82 7.68 -8.27 3.43
N GLU A 83 8.81 -8.24 2.73
CA GLU A 83 9.99 -9.05 3.03
C GLU A 83 11.07 -8.19 3.70
N LEU A 84 11.52 -8.65 4.88
CA LEU A 84 12.62 -8.04 5.62
C LEU A 84 13.83 -9.00 5.66
N PRO A 85 15.07 -8.48 5.64
CA PRO A 85 15.46 -7.07 5.64
C PRO A 85 15.17 -6.34 4.32
N LEU A 86 14.78 -5.08 4.42
CA LEU A 86 14.68 -4.16 3.30
C LEU A 86 16.09 -3.86 2.79
N VAL A 87 16.61 -4.66 1.87
CA VAL A 87 17.92 -4.43 1.26
C VAL A 87 17.71 -3.72 -0.08
N ARG A 88 18.13 -2.46 -0.16
CA ARG A 88 18.01 -1.67 -1.39
C ARG A 88 19.35 -1.62 -2.12
N ASN A 89 19.45 -2.42 -3.19
CA ASN A 89 20.59 -2.39 -4.11
C ASN A 89 20.55 -1.18 -5.08
N GLU A 90 19.45 -0.42 -5.09
CA GLU A 90 19.24 0.71 -5.99
C GLU A 90 18.44 1.86 -5.35
N LYS A 91 18.47 3.04 -6.00
CA LYS A 91 17.64 4.20 -5.62
C LYS A 91 16.16 3.88 -5.81
N LEU A 92 15.30 4.42 -4.93
CA LEU A 92 13.85 4.17 -4.96
C LEU A 92 13.23 4.59 -6.29
N SER A 93 13.71 5.70 -6.86
CA SER A 93 13.31 6.18 -8.17
C SER A 93 13.58 5.15 -9.28
N VAL A 94 14.76 4.54 -9.28
CA VAL A 94 15.15 3.52 -10.28
C VAL A 94 14.32 2.25 -10.10
N PHE A 95 14.15 1.80 -8.85
CA PHE A 95 13.30 0.66 -8.51
C PHE A 95 11.86 0.86 -9.01
N LEU A 96 11.26 2.01 -8.71
CA LEU A 96 9.89 2.32 -9.11
C LEU A 96 9.75 2.44 -10.62
N SER A 97 10.69 3.10 -11.30
CA SER A 97 10.68 3.19 -12.76
C SER A 97 10.69 1.81 -13.42
N ARG A 98 11.56 0.91 -12.93
CA ARG A 98 11.66 -0.46 -13.44
C ARG A 98 10.41 -1.28 -13.14
N LYS A 99 9.89 -1.21 -11.91
CA LYS A 99 8.71 -1.99 -11.49
C LYS A 99 7.42 -1.55 -12.17
N LEU A 100 7.25 -0.24 -12.39
CA LEU A 100 6.07 0.33 -13.02
C LEU A 100 6.18 0.44 -14.54
N ASN A 101 7.38 0.22 -15.10
CA ASN A 101 7.69 0.49 -16.51
C ASN A 101 7.25 1.91 -16.92
N GLN A 102 7.62 2.91 -16.10
CA GLN A 102 7.28 4.32 -16.28
C GLN A 102 8.48 5.20 -15.89
N ASP A 103 8.59 6.38 -16.50
CA ASP A 103 9.54 7.39 -16.06
C ASP A 103 9.21 7.89 -14.64
N TYR A 104 10.20 7.95 -13.75
CA TYR A 104 9.98 8.32 -12.35
C TYR A 104 9.49 9.76 -12.22
N SER A 105 9.88 10.68 -13.11
CA SER A 105 9.43 12.07 -13.07
C SER A 105 7.91 12.15 -13.27
N LYS A 106 7.38 11.31 -14.18
CA LYS A 106 5.93 11.17 -14.37
C LYS A 106 5.26 10.56 -13.14
N VAL A 107 5.80 9.46 -12.61
CA VAL A 107 5.26 8.80 -11.41
C VAL A 107 5.21 9.78 -10.23
N SER A 108 6.33 10.43 -9.92
CA SER A 108 6.47 11.38 -8.82
C SER A 108 5.54 12.58 -8.97
N LYS A 109 5.42 13.16 -10.18
CA LYS A 109 4.51 14.27 -10.46
C LYS A 109 3.05 13.87 -10.27
N VAL A 110 2.63 12.76 -10.88
CA VAL A 110 1.24 12.27 -10.78
C VAL A 110 0.90 11.96 -9.33
N PHE A 111 1.77 11.23 -8.64
CA PHE A 111 1.57 10.87 -7.24
C PHE A 111 1.42 12.11 -6.35
N SER A 112 2.34 13.07 -6.47
CA SER A 112 2.32 14.29 -5.65
C SER A 112 1.09 15.16 -5.91
N VAL A 113 0.62 15.23 -7.16
CA VAL A 113 -0.59 16.00 -7.51
C VAL A 113 -1.84 15.33 -6.95
N THR A 114 -1.92 14.01 -7.04
CA THR A 114 -3.10 13.24 -6.61
C THR A 114 -3.17 13.09 -5.09
N GLU A 115 -2.08 12.66 -4.45
CA GLU A 115 -2.02 12.33 -3.01
C GLU A 115 -1.59 13.52 -2.14
N LYS A 116 -1.23 14.65 -2.74
CA LYS A 116 -0.75 15.86 -2.03
C LYS A 116 0.50 15.66 -1.17
N ILE A 117 1.18 14.52 -1.33
CA ILE A 117 2.48 14.23 -0.71
C ILE A 117 3.40 13.54 -1.73
N THR A 118 4.70 13.65 -1.54
CA THR A 118 5.65 12.97 -2.44
C THR A 118 5.68 11.47 -2.19
N VAL A 119 6.16 10.73 -3.18
CA VAL A 119 6.37 9.28 -3.10
C VAL A 119 7.31 8.91 -1.93
N GLU A 120 8.37 9.70 -1.71
CA GLU A 120 9.31 9.47 -0.62
C GLU A 120 8.65 9.68 0.74
N LYS A 121 7.84 10.74 0.90
CA LYS A 121 7.09 10.98 2.15
C LYS A 121 6.07 9.87 2.40
N TYR A 122 5.39 9.40 1.37
CA TYR A 122 4.50 8.25 1.48
C TYR A 122 5.24 6.98 1.93
N PHE A 123 6.40 6.69 1.31
CA PHE A 123 7.21 5.54 1.68
C PHE A 123 7.74 5.63 3.12
N ILE A 124 8.10 6.84 3.57
CA ILE A 124 8.42 7.10 4.98
C ILE A 124 7.26 6.70 5.89
N LYS A 125 6.03 7.12 5.59
CA LYS A 125 4.85 6.78 6.39
C LYS A 125 4.60 5.28 6.43
N LEU A 126 4.73 4.59 5.28
CA LEU A 126 4.67 3.13 5.21
C LEU A 126 5.70 2.46 6.12
N LYS A 127 6.96 2.92 6.07
CA LYS A 127 8.02 2.40 6.96
C LYS A 127 7.66 2.62 8.43
N ILE A 128 7.07 3.76 8.80
CA ILE A 128 6.63 4.02 10.17
C ILE A 128 5.53 3.05 10.61
N GLU A 129 4.55 2.74 9.77
CA GLU A 129 3.54 1.71 10.10
C GLU A 129 4.18 0.33 10.26
N LYS A 130 5.23 0.00 9.49
CA LYS A 130 6.01 -1.22 9.67
C LYS A 130 6.84 -1.20 10.96
N VAL A 131 7.40 -0.06 11.37
CA VAL A 131 8.06 0.10 12.67
C VAL A 131 7.08 -0.19 13.81
N LYS A 132 5.87 0.39 13.75
CA LYS A 132 4.83 0.15 14.75
C LYS A 132 4.50 -1.34 14.87
N GLU A 133 4.34 -2.03 13.74
CA GLU A 133 4.15 -3.49 13.69
C GLU A 133 5.29 -4.25 14.40
N LEU A 134 6.54 -3.99 14.03
CA LEU A 134 7.69 -4.69 14.58
C LEU A 134 7.86 -4.44 16.09
N ILE A 135 7.55 -3.23 16.57
CA ILE A 135 7.53 -2.92 18.01
C ILE A 135 6.46 -3.74 18.73
N GLN A 136 5.25 -3.85 18.15
CA GLN A 136 4.15 -4.60 18.74
C GLN A 136 4.43 -6.11 18.79
N LEU A 137 5.11 -6.65 17.78
CA LEU A 137 5.54 -8.04 17.74
C LEU A 137 6.62 -8.36 18.79
N GLN A 138 7.34 -7.33 19.29
CA GLN A 138 8.41 -7.44 20.29
C GLN A 138 9.53 -8.42 19.93
N GLN A 139 9.70 -8.73 18.64
CA GLN A 139 10.72 -9.67 18.15
C GLN A 139 12.09 -9.02 17.98
N TYR A 140 12.14 -7.69 17.87
CA TYR A 140 13.36 -6.95 17.54
C TYR A 140 13.53 -5.74 18.46
N ASN A 141 14.79 -5.38 18.76
CA ASN A 141 15.13 -4.12 19.41
C ASN A 141 15.18 -2.95 18.41
N PHE A 142 15.27 -1.71 18.87
CA PHE A 142 15.21 -0.54 17.99
C PHE A 142 16.38 -0.43 17.00
N THR A 143 17.55 -0.98 17.33
CA THR A 143 18.70 -1.03 16.41
C THR A 143 18.44 -2.05 15.29
N GLU A 144 17.95 -3.24 15.64
CA GLU A 144 17.58 -4.26 14.66
C GLU A 144 16.45 -3.77 13.74
N ILE A 145 15.42 -3.12 14.28
CA ILE A 145 14.35 -2.52 13.47
C ILE A 145 14.93 -1.47 12.51
N SER A 146 15.90 -0.65 12.95
CA SER A 146 16.53 0.34 12.07
C SER A 146 17.27 -0.34 10.91
N GLN A 147 17.99 -1.43 11.18
CA GLN A 147 18.72 -2.19 10.17
C GLN A 147 17.78 -2.91 9.20
N LEU A 148 16.74 -3.59 9.72
CA LEU A 148 15.73 -4.27 8.91
C LEU A 148 15.02 -3.33 7.94
N LEU A 149 14.88 -2.05 8.29
CA LEU A 149 14.19 -1.06 7.48
C LEU A 149 15.14 -0.09 6.78
N ASP A 150 16.43 -0.42 6.61
CA ASP A 150 17.38 0.41 5.85
C ASP A 150 17.45 1.87 6.37
N TYR A 151 17.46 2.04 7.69
CA TYR A 151 17.83 3.29 8.33
C TYR A 151 19.32 3.27 8.67
N SER A 152 20.00 4.39 8.44
CA SER A 152 21.43 4.54 8.73
C SER A 152 21.82 4.22 10.18
N ASN A 153 20.93 4.44 11.15
CA ASN A 153 21.06 4.02 12.54
C ASN A 153 19.73 4.21 13.32
N SER A 154 19.71 3.74 14.57
CA SER A 154 18.57 3.88 15.49
C SER A 154 18.21 5.34 15.79
N ASN A 155 19.17 6.29 15.77
CA ASN A 155 18.89 7.71 15.96
C ASN A 155 18.11 8.31 14.79
N HIS A 156 18.46 7.92 13.54
CA HIS A 156 17.73 8.33 12.36
C HIS A 156 16.29 7.81 12.41
N LEU A 157 16.11 6.50 12.69
CA LEU A 157 14.79 5.92 12.90
C LEU A 157 14.01 6.66 14.00
N SER A 158 14.62 6.93 15.15
CA SER A 158 13.95 7.60 16.28
C SER A 158 13.49 9.01 15.93
N ARG A 159 14.30 9.79 15.20
CA ARG A 159 13.93 11.14 14.75
C ARG A 159 12.76 11.08 13.78
N GLN A 160 12.84 10.19 12.79
CA GLN A 160 11.77 10.06 11.79
C GLN A 160 10.47 9.56 12.43
N PHE A 161 10.53 8.59 13.33
CA PHE A 161 9.37 8.10 14.06
C PHE A 161 8.71 9.22 14.88
N LYS A 162 9.51 10.00 15.63
CA LYS A 162 8.98 11.14 16.39
C LYS A 162 8.37 12.22 15.49
N ASN A 163 8.98 12.50 14.35
CA ASN A 163 8.46 13.49 13.40
C ASN A 163 7.10 13.06 12.82
N GLU A 164 6.93 11.78 12.48
CA GLU A 164 5.69 11.28 11.88
C GLU A 164 4.59 10.97 12.90
N THR A 165 4.94 10.63 14.14
CA THR A 165 3.97 10.17 15.15
C THR A 165 3.77 11.13 16.33
N GLY A 166 4.65 12.12 16.51
CA GLY A 166 4.66 13.01 17.67
C GLY A 166 5.24 12.39 18.96
N MET A 167 5.61 11.11 18.95
CA MET A 167 6.09 10.38 20.14
C MET A 167 7.39 9.60 19.89
N SER A 168 8.13 9.27 20.95
CA SER A 168 9.34 8.44 20.81
C SER A 168 8.98 6.96 20.66
N LEU A 169 9.94 6.18 20.14
CA LEU A 169 9.84 4.71 20.04
C LEU A 169 9.58 4.06 21.41
N SER A 170 10.26 4.54 22.46
CA SER A 170 10.11 4.01 23.82
C SER A 170 8.73 4.30 24.39
N THR A 171 8.21 5.53 24.23
CA THR A 171 6.86 5.90 24.66
C THR A 171 5.82 5.05 23.94
N TYR A 172 5.94 4.90 22.62
CA TYR A 172 5.02 4.06 21.83
C TYR A 172 5.03 2.60 22.30
N LYS A 173 6.23 2.02 22.51
CA LYS A 173 6.39 0.65 23.02
C LYS A 173 5.71 0.45 24.37
N THR A 174 5.88 1.38 25.31
CA THR A 174 5.30 1.28 26.66
C THR A 174 3.78 1.45 26.67
N GLN A 175 3.25 2.32 25.82
CA GLN A 175 1.80 2.57 25.77
C GLN A 175 1.00 1.38 25.21
N GLN A 176 1.66 0.42 24.55
CA GLN A 176 0.98 -0.65 23.79
C GLN A 176 -0.15 -0.13 22.90
N ALA A 177 -0.02 1.11 22.41
CA ALA A 177 -1.06 1.78 21.66
C ALA A 177 -1.24 1.07 20.32
N ASN A 178 -2.43 0.50 20.08
CA ASN A 178 -2.78 -0.07 18.78
C ASN A 178 -3.26 1.02 17.80
N SER A 179 -2.49 2.10 17.66
CA SER A 179 -2.77 3.26 16.80
C SER A 179 -2.10 3.13 15.43
N ARG A 180 -2.13 1.92 14.86
CA ARG A 180 -1.67 1.67 13.49
C ARG A 180 -2.73 2.15 12.51
N ASN A 181 -2.26 2.77 11.42
CA ASN A 181 -3.11 3.08 10.28
C ASN A 181 -3.18 1.86 9.37
N ALA A 182 -4.34 1.62 8.77
CA ALA A 182 -4.45 0.64 7.69
C ALA A 182 -3.62 1.10 6.48
N LEU A 183 -3.03 0.17 5.73
CA LEU A 183 -2.09 0.50 4.65
C LEU A 183 -2.74 1.30 3.51
N ASP A 184 -4.03 1.08 3.28
CA ASP A 184 -4.88 1.81 2.34
C ASP A 184 -5.28 3.21 2.82
N GLN A 185 -5.00 3.56 4.09
CA GLN A 185 -5.37 4.83 4.74
C GLN A 185 -4.15 5.68 5.14
N ILE A 186 -2.98 5.43 4.55
CA ILE A 186 -1.75 6.16 4.88
C ILE A 186 -1.75 7.61 4.36
N VAL A 187 -2.75 7.98 3.54
CA VAL A 187 -3.07 9.33 3.03
C VAL A 187 -4.58 9.45 2.86
#